data_AF-A0A940W640-F1
#
_entry.id   AF-A0A940W640-F1
#
_cell.length_a   1.000
_cell.length_b   1.000
_cell.length_c   1.000
_cell.angle_alpha   90.00
_cell.angle_beta   90.00
_cell.angle_gamma   90.00
#
_symmetry.space_group_name_H-M   'P 1'
#
loop_
_entity.id
_entity.type
_entity.pdbx_description
1 polymer ?
#
loop_
_entity_poly.entity_id
_entity_poly.type
_entity_poly.pdbx_seq_one_letter_code
_entity_poly.pdbx_strand_id
1 'polypeptide(L)'
;AAACEGAERAMVADFVPASRRGTAFGWFHLVVGICALPASVLFGLLWKAFGATAAFAASAGLAVAAAVLLIFLADPAVAGHDPDRP
;
A
#
# COMPACT_ATOMS: atom_id res chain seq x y z
N ALA A 1 -6.62 2.54 6.46
CA ALA A 1 -5.18 2.69 6.78
C ALA A 1 -4.71 1.53 7.67
N ALA A 2 -5.15 1.44 8.92
CA ALA A 2 -4.69 0.39 9.85
C ALA A 2 -4.89 -1.06 9.37
N ALA A 3 -5.95 -1.34 8.61
CA ALA A 3 -6.22 -2.69 8.09
C ALA A 3 -5.20 -3.15 7.02
N CYS A 4 -4.79 -2.29 6.09
CA CYS A 4 -3.81 -2.64 5.05
C CYS A 4 -2.39 -2.70 5.59
N GLU A 5 -2.05 -1.80 6.50
CA GLU A 5 -0.70 -1.68 7.07
C GLU A 5 -0.28 -2.95 7.82
N GLY A 6 -1.23 -3.70 8.39
CA GLY A 6 -0.98 -5.01 8.98
C GLY A 6 -0.65 -6.08 7.93
N ALA A 7 -1.44 -6.15 6.85
CA ALA A 7 -1.26 -7.12 5.78
C ALA A 7 0.06 -6.90 5.03
N GLU A 8 0.39 -5.66 4.69
CA GLU A 8 1.64 -5.30 4.00
C GLU A 8 2.87 -5.69 4.82
N ARG A 9 2.86 -5.40 6.13
CA ARG A 9 3.98 -5.76 7.02
C ARG A 9 4.11 -7.27 7.22
N ALA A 10 3.00 -7.99 7.25
CA ALA A 10 3.01 -9.46 7.31
C ALA A 10 3.67 -10.04 6.05
N MET A 11 3.29 -9.55 4.86
CA MET A 11 3.93 -9.97 3.60
C MET A 11 5.43 -9.70 3.60
N VAL A 12 5.89 -8.52 4.06
CA VAL A 12 7.32 -8.22 4.16
C VAL A 12 8.04 -9.18 5.13
N ALA A 13 7.39 -9.55 6.23
CA ALA A 13 7.95 -10.50 7.21
C ALA A 13 8.03 -11.93 6.69
N ASP A 14 7.13 -12.32 5.78
CA ASP A 14 7.10 -13.64 5.14
C ASP A 14 8.21 -13.80 4.09
N PHE A 15 8.58 -12.72 3.39
CA PHE A 15 9.63 -12.76 2.36
C PHE A 15 11.07 -12.67 2.89
N VAL A 16 11.27 -12.40 4.18
CA VAL A 16 12.61 -12.10 4.74
C VAL A 16 12.95 -13.00 5.94
N PRO A 17 14.13 -13.64 5.96
CA PRO A 17 14.57 -14.45 7.09
C PRO A 17 14.70 -13.62 8.37
N ALA A 18 14.41 -14.24 9.51
CA ALA A 18 14.27 -13.56 10.80
C ALA A 18 15.46 -12.65 11.18
N SER A 19 16.68 -13.03 10.80
CA SER A 19 17.91 -12.27 11.06
C SER A 19 18.03 -10.94 10.30
N ARG A 20 17.23 -10.71 9.25
CA ARG A 20 17.28 -9.50 8.40
C ARG A 20 15.99 -8.69 8.39
N ARG A 21 14.99 -9.05 9.20
CA ARG A 21 13.68 -8.36 9.26
C ARG A 21 13.81 -6.89 9.64
N GLY A 22 14.71 -6.54 10.56
CA GLY A 22 14.95 -5.16 10.95
C GLY A 22 15.40 -4.27 9.78
N THR A 23 16.32 -4.77 8.94
CA THR A 23 16.78 -4.06 7.74
C THR A 23 15.69 -3.99 6.67
N ALA A 24 14.92 -5.06 6.47
CA ALA A 24 13.82 -5.08 5.51
C ALA A 24 12.72 -4.08 5.86
N PHE A 25 12.29 -4.02 7.13
CA PHE A 25 11.34 -3.00 7.58
C PHE A 25 11.92 -1.59 7.50
N GLY A 26 13.22 -1.42 7.79
CA GLY A 26 13.92 -0.14 7.59
C GLY A 26 13.83 0.34 6.14
N TRP A 27 14.08 -0.56 5.18
CA TRP A 27 13.95 -0.22 3.76
C TRP A 27 12.49 0.03 3.35
N PHE A 28 11.56 -0.80 3.83
CA PHE A 28 10.13 -0.62 3.57
C PHE A 28 9.67 0.79 3.98
N HIS A 29 9.95 1.20 5.22
CA HIS A 29 9.57 2.53 5.71
C HIS A 29 10.31 3.67 5.01
N LEU A 30 11.57 3.49 4.64
CA LEU A 30 12.32 4.49 3.89
C LEU A 30 11.72 4.73 2.49
N VAL A 31 11.37 3.66 1.78
CA VAL A 31 10.70 3.77 0.47
C VAL A 31 9.33 4.41 0.62
N VAL A 32 8.52 3.95 1.59
CA VAL A 32 7.21 4.55 1.88
C VAL A 32 7.33 6.04 2.16
N GLY A 33 8.29 6.45 2.98
CA GLY A 33 8.55 7.86 3.28
C GLY A 33 8.96 8.66 2.05
N ILE A 34 9.90 8.15 1.24
CA ILE A 34 10.36 8.81 0.01
C ILE A 34 9.22 8.97 -0.99
N CYS A 35 8.31 7.99 -1.11
CA CYS A 35 7.13 8.09 -1.97
C CYS A 35 6.06 9.04 -1.41
N ALA A 36 5.91 9.10 -0.08
CA ALA A 36 4.93 9.96 0.57
C ALA A 36 5.23 11.46 0.38
N LEU A 37 6.51 11.85 0.33
CA LEU A 37 6.93 13.24 0.11
C LEU A 37 6.37 13.86 -1.18
N PRO A 38 6.64 13.33 -2.39
CA PRO A 38 6.10 13.89 -3.63
C PRO A 38 4.58 13.74 -3.70
N ALA A 39 3.99 12.67 -3.14
CA ALA A 39 2.55 12.52 -3.07
C ALA A 39 1.89 13.64 -2.26
N SER A 40 2.48 14.01 -1.12
CA SER A 40 1.99 15.11 -0.29
C SER A 40 2.14 16.47 -0.98
N VAL A 41 3.23 16.68 -1.73
CA VAL A 41 3.43 17.90 -2.54
C VAL A 41 2.37 17.99 -3.64
N LEU A 42 2.15 16.91 -4.39
CA LEU A 42 1.12 16.84 -5.44
C LEU A 42 -0.28 17.11 -4.89
N PHE A 43 -0.62 16.50 -3.74
CA PHE A 43 -1.89 16.75 -3.07
C PHE A 43 -2.05 18.22 -2.65
N GLY A 44 -0.99 18.82 -2.09
CA GLY A 44 -0.98 20.23 -1.71
C GLY A 44 -1.11 21.18 -2.91
N LEU A 45 -0.48 20.86 -4.04
CA LEU A 45 -0.62 21.60 -5.29
C LEU A 45 -2.05 21.50 -5.83
N LEU A 46 -2.63 20.30 -5.82
CA LEU A 46 -4.00 20.07 -6.25
C LEU A 46 -5.00 20.85 -5.39
N TRP A 47 -4.79 20.86 -4.07
CA TRP A 47 -5.57 21.66 -3.13
C TRP A 47 -5.44 23.16 -3.43
N LYS A 48 -4.22 23.65 -3.64
CA LYS A 48 -4.00 25.08 -3.94
C LYS A 48 -4.66 25.52 -5.25
N ALA A 49 -4.68 24.66 -6.27
CA ALA A 49 -5.21 25.00 -7.58
C ALA A 49 -6.73 24.87 -7.69
N PHE A 50 -7.33 23.83 -7.07
CA PHE A 50 -8.75 23.49 -7.26
C PHE A 50 -9.56 23.43 -5.95
N GLY A 51 -8.94 23.75 -4.82
CA GLY A 51 -9.55 23.72 -3.50
C GLY A 51 -9.60 22.33 -2.86
N ALA A 52 -10.04 22.31 -1.59
CA ALA A 52 -10.07 21.11 -0.77
C ALA A 52 -10.96 20.01 -1.36
N THR A 53 -12.16 20.39 -1.84
CA THR A 53 -13.14 19.43 -2.36
C THR A 53 -12.60 18.63 -3.54
N ALA A 54 -11.94 19.30 -4.49
CA ALA A 54 -11.34 18.64 -5.64
C ALA A 54 -10.18 17.73 -5.25
N ALA A 55 -9.33 18.16 -4.31
CA ALA A 55 -8.21 17.36 -3.83
C ALA A 55 -8.69 16.06 -3.16
N PHE A 56 -9.66 16.15 -2.25
CA PHE A 56 -10.23 14.97 -1.60
C PHE A 56 -11.02 14.08 -2.56
N ALA A 57 -11.79 14.65 -3.50
CA ALA A 57 -12.51 13.86 -4.50
C ALA A 57 -11.55 13.08 -5.41
N ALA A 58 -10.43 13.69 -5.83
CA ALA A 58 -9.40 13.02 -6.61
C ALA A 58 -8.74 11.87 -5.83
N SER A 59 -8.38 12.10 -4.56
CA SER A 59 -7.82 11.04 -3.71
C SER A 59 -8.81 9.91 -3.43
N ALA A 60 -10.09 10.23 -3.24
CA ALA A 60 -11.14 9.23 -3.09
C ALA A 60 -11.31 8.39 -4.36
N GLY A 61 -11.33 9.03 -5.54
CA GLY A 61 -11.38 8.33 -6.83
C GLY A 61 -10.18 7.41 -7.04
N LEU A 62 -8.98 7.86 -6.68
CA LEU A 62 -7.77 7.04 -6.73
C LEU A 62 -7.85 5.83 -5.80
N ALA A 63 -8.34 6.02 -4.56
CA ALA A 63 -8.51 4.93 -3.61
C ALA A 63 -9.51 3.87 -4.10
N VAL A 64 -10.64 4.30 -4.67
CA VAL A 64 -11.63 3.39 -5.27
C VAL A 64 -11.03 2.65 -6.46
N ALA A 65 -10.32 3.35 -7.36
CA ALA A 65 -9.67 2.72 -8.51
C ALA A 65 -8.64 1.66 -8.09
N ALA A 66 -7.84 1.94 -7.06
CA ALA A 66 -6.88 0.98 -6.52
C ALA A 66 -7.57 -0.25 -5.90
N ALA A 67 -8.65 -0.06 -5.14
CA ALA A 67 -9.42 -1.16 -4.56
C ALA A 67 -10.05 -2.05 -5.65
N VAL A 68 -10.63 -1.42 -6.68
CA VAL A 68 -11.20 -2.13 -7.84
C VAL A 68 -10.11 -2.92 -8.58
N LEU A 69 -8.96 -2.30 -8.85
CA LEU A 69 -7.83 -2.97 -9.48
C LEU A 69 -7.38 -4.18 -8.66
N LEU A 70 -7.26 -4.04 -7.34
CA LEU A 70 -6.84 -5.11 -6.46
C LEU A 70 -7.84 -6.27 -6.46
N ILE A 71 -9.15 -5.99 -6.50
CA ILE A 71 -10.18 -7.05 -6.61
C ILE A 71 -10.06 -7.80 -7.95
N PHE A 72 -9.77 -7.09 -9.05
CA PHE A 72 -9.62 -7.72 -10.36
C PHE A 72 -8.29 -8.45 -10.56
N LEU A 73 -7.21 -8.00 -9.93
CA LEU A 73 -5.87 -8.61 -10.01
C LEU A 73 -5.60 -9.66 -8.93
N ALA A 74 -6.42 -9.71 -7.87
CA ALA A 74 -6.26 -10.73 -6.83
C ALA A 74 -6.58 -12.11 -7.40
N ASP A 75 -5.54 -12.92 -7.60
CA ASP A 75 -5.68 -14.30 -8.04
C ASP A 75 -6.30 -15.15 -6.90
N PRO A 76 -7.48 -15.78 -7.12
CA PRO A 76 -8.11 -16.64 -6.12
C PRO A 76 -7.24 -17.87 -5.76
N ALA A 77 -6.25 -18.24 -6.59
CA ALA A 77 -5.36 -19.36 -6.32
C ALA A 77 -4.41 -19.14 -5.12
N VAL A 78 -4.13 -17.88 -4.72
CA VAL A 78 -3.28 -17.56 -3.55
C VAL A 78 -4.06 -17.62 -2.23
N ALA A 79 -5.39 -17.55 -2.27
CA ALA A 79 -6.25 -17.60 -1.08
C ALA A 79 -6.42 -19.03 -0.52
N GLY A 80 -6.05 -20.07 -1.28
CA GLY A 80 -6.00 -21.44 -0.81
C GLY A 80 -4.66 -21.75 -0.16
N HIS A 81 -4.54 -21.61 1.17
CA HIS A 81 -3.58 -22.42 1.90
C HIS A 81 -4.07 -23.86 1.82
N ASP A 82 -3.52 -24.63 0.88
CA ASP A 82 -3.67 -26.08 0.80
C ASP A 82 -2.89 -26.71 1.98
N PRO A 83 -3.57 -27.26 3.00
CA PRO A 83 -2.91 -27.88 4.14
C PRO A 83 -2.24 -29.22 3.80
N ASP A 84 -2.45 -29.76 2.59
CA ASP A 84 -2.02 -31.11 2.18
C ASP A 84 -0.89 -31.13 1.13
N ARG A 85 -0.12 -30.05 0.98
CA ARG A 85 1.10 -30.08 0.14
C ARG A 85 2.18 -30.97 0.82
N PRO A 86 2.64 -32.06 0.18
CA PRO A 86 3.51 -33.07 0.80
C PRO A 86 4.91 -32.55 1.15
#